data_AF-A0A0B6YDT4-F1
#
_entry.id   AF-A0A0B6YDT4-F1
#
_cell.length_a   1.000
_cell.length_b   1.000
_cell.length_c   1.000
_cell.angle_alpha   90.00
_cell.angle_beta   90.00
_cell.angle_gamma   90.00
#
_symmetry.space_group_name_H-M   'P 1'
#
loop_
_entity.id
_entity.type
_entity.pdbx_description
1 polymer ?
#
loop_
_entity_poly.entity_id
_entity_poly.type
_entity_poly.pdbx_seq_one_letter_code
_entity_poly.pdbx_strand_id
1 'polypeptide(L)'
;AKFLLFKQAYKLGEDIVGMFDFSVGTLPCVQYSVTLQSEEQISEECRRKPSQGTTVTSYVKHQEMCLHTVRTHMNIPIPLTATPGFITDIVCQRWRLHFEFVTSLNEINGPESLPLDTDERQWQGPSTLNVETMVWDLPIKVFPTNPIHASSVTLMKTSASIHLTN
;
A
#
# COMPACT_ATOMS: atom_id res chain seq x y z
N ALA A 1 -6.82 13.30 -1.17
CA ALA A 1 -6.76 12.47 -2.39
C ALA A 1 -8.02 11.63 -2.50
N LYS A 2 -8.44 11.25 -3.71
CA LYS A 2 -9.45 10.20 -3.91
C LYS A 2 -8.73 8.87 -4.17
N PHE A 3 -9.14 7.83 -3.47
CA PHE A 3 -8.63 6.47 -3.68
C PHE A 3 -9.70 5.61 -4.33
N LEU A 4 -9.35 4.91 -5.40
CA LEU A 4 -10.21 3.97 -6.10
C LEU A 4 -9.63 2.56 -5.99
N LEU A 5 -10.47 1.64 -5.55
CA LEU A 5 -10.15 0.22 -5.47
C LEU A 5 -11.13 -0.57 -6.34
N PHE A 6 -10.62 -1.46 -7.19
CA PHE A 6 -11.46 -2.19 -8.15
C PHE A 6 -12.44 -3.18 -7.48
N LYS A 7 -12.03 -3.81 -6.37
CA LYS A 7 -12.87 -4.72 -5.57
C LYS A 7 -12.40 -4.73 -4.12
N GLN A 8 -13.24 -5.18 -3.19
CA GLN A 8 -12.88 -5.28 -1.76
C GLN A 8 -12.73 -6.72 -1.27
N ALA A 9 -12.87 -7.69 -2.18
CA ALA A 9 -12.81 -9.11 -1.92
C ALA A 9 -11.82 -9.76 -2.87
N TYR A 10 -10.83 -10.42 -2.30
CA TYR A 10 -9.70 -11.01 -3.00
C TYR A 10 -9.48 -12.46 -2.58
N LYS A 11 -8.68 -13.19 -3.34
CA LYS A 11 -8.16 -14.51 -2.97
C LYS A 11 -6.66 -14.44 -2.75
N LEU A 12 -6.12 -15.39 -1.99
CA LEU A 12 -4.68 -15.58 -1.86
C LEU A 12 -4.05 -15.73 -3.26
N GLY A 13 -2.93 -15.05 -3.50
CA GLY A 13 -2.24 -15.01 -4.80
C GLY A 13 -2.80 -14.01 -5.80
N GLU A 14 -3.87 -13.26 -5.49
CA GLU A 14 -4.30 -12.14 -6.32
C GLU A 14 -3.53 -10.86 -6.01
N ASP A 15 -3.51 -9.95 -6.99
CA ASP A 15 -2.99 -8.61 -6.84
C ASP A 15 -4.09 -7.61 -6.48
N ILE A 16 -3.81 -6.77 -5.49
CA ILE A 16 -4.63 -5.63 -5.12
C ILE A 16 -4.14 -4.42 -5.92
N VAL A 17 -4.92 -4.04 -6.93
CA VAL A 17 -4.64 -2.84 -7.72
C VAL A 17 -5.54 -1.71 -7.26
N GLY A 18 -4.96 -0.53 -7.04
CA GLY A 18 -5.69 0.69 -6.71
C GLY A 18 -5.09 1.92 -7.39
N MET A 19 -5.86 3.00 -7.44
CA MET A 19 -5.44 4.27 -8.02
C MET A 19 -5.66 5.40 -7.03
N PHE A 20 -4.70 6.32 -6.97
CA PHE A 20 -4.84 7.60 -6.30
C PHE A 20 -5.02 8.72 -7.32
N ASP A 21 -6.00 9.59 -7.05
CA ASP A 21 -6.17 10.87 -7.73
C ASP A 21 -5.98 12.01 -6.72
N PHE A 22 -4.89 12.75 -6.89
CA PHE A 22 -4.52 13.89 -6.07
C PHE A 22 -5.02 15.23 -6.63
N SER A 23 -5.66 15.26 -7.81
CA SER A 23 -6.17 16.50 -8.44
C SER A 23 -7.19 17.28 -7.60
N VAL A 24 -7.83 16.60 -6.65
CA VAL A 24 -8.84 17.17 -5.74
C VAL A 24 -8.34 17.31 -4.29
N GLY A 25 -7.05 17.01 -4.04
CA GLY A 25 -6.47 17.12 -2.72
C GLY A 25 -6.24 18.59 -2.34
N THR A 26 -6.52 18.94 -1.08
CA THR A 26 -6.25 20.28 -0.53
C THR A 26 -4.84 20.41 0.03
N LEU A 27 -4.22 19.30 0.44
CA LEU A 27 -2.88 19.26 1.02
C LEU A 27 -1.89 18.59 0.05
N PRO A 28 -0.69 19.15 -0.17
CA PRO A 28 0.36 18.52 -0.94
C PRO A 28 0.80 17.21 -0.30
N CYS A 29 0.57 16.09 -0.98
CA CYS A 29 1.08 14.79 -0.56
C CYS A 29 2.48 14.59 -1.15
N VAL A 30 3.45 14.30 -0.30
CA VAL A 30 4.86 14.17 -0.67
C VAL A 30 5.19 12.70 -0.90
N GLN A 31 4.64 11.85 -0.04
CA GLN A 31 4.83 10.42 -0.07
C GLN A 31 3.56 9.74 0.41
N TYR A 32 3.25 8.59 -0.16
CA TYR A 32 2.31 7.67 0.47
C TYR A 32 2.91 6.27 0.53
N SER A 33 2.40 5.47 1.45
CA SER A 33 2.67 4.05 1.48
C SER A 33 1.42 3.26 1.85
N VAL A 34 1.34 2.04 1.34
CA VAL A 34 0.21 1.15 1.54
C VAL A 34 0.75 -0.22 1.89
N THR A 35 0.38 -0.69 3.08
CA THR A 35 0.84 -1.97 3.62
C THR A 35 -0.33 -2.93 3.74
N LEU A 36 -0.21 -4.11 3.15
CA LEU A 36 -1.17 -5.19 3.37
C LEU A 36 -0.91 -5.83 4.73
N GLN A 37 -1.94 -5.84 5.58
CA GLN A 37 -1.85 -6.34 6.95
C GLN A 37 -2.97 -7.34 7.26
N SER A 38 -2.65 -8.33 8.09
CA SER A 38 -3.65 -9.14 8.78
C SER A 38 -3.75 -8.74 10.24
N GLU A 39 -4.96 -8.80 10.77
CA GLU A 39 -5.31 -8.49 12.15
C GLU A 39 -5.88 -9.75 12.79
N GLU A 40 -5.21 -10.27 13.81
CA GLU A 40 -5.67 -11.40 14.62
C GLU A 40 -6.20 -10.90 15.96
N GLN A 41 -7.46 -11.16 16.23
CA GLN A 41 -8.13 -10.83 17.47
C GLN A 41 -8.62 -12.10 18.17
N ILE A 42 -8.16 -12.31 19.40
CA ILE A 42 -8.61 -13.42 20.26
C ILE A 42 -9.83 -12.96 21.08
N SER A 43 -10.84 -13.84 21.18
CA SER A 43 -12.02 -13.62 22.02
C SER A 43 -11.64 -13.42 23.48
N GLU A 44 -12.39 -12.58 24.19
CA GLU A 44 -11.97 -12.09 25.51
C GLU A 44 -11.77 -13.23 26.53
N GLU A 45 -12.63 -14.23 26.46
CA GLU A 45 -12.61 -15.45 27.29
C GLU A 45 -11.38 -16.33 27.03
N CYS A 46 -10.82 -16.25 25.82
CA CYS A 46 -9.67 -17.06 25.39
C CYS A 46 -8.34 -16.29 25.44
N ARG A 47 -8.34 -15.01 25.85
CA ARG A 47 -7.11 -14.22 25.97
C ARG A 47 -6.20 -14.75 27.07
N ARG A 48 -4.90 -14.74 26.83
CA ARG A 48 -3.89 -15.09 27.86
C ARG A 48 -3.78 -14.03 28.96
N LYS A 49 -4.09 -12.77 28.63
CA LYS A 49 -4.09 -11.63 29.55
C LYS A 49 -5.22 -10.67 29.18
N PRO A 50 -5.85 -9.97 30.13
CA PRO A 50 -6.94 -9.03 29.84
C PRO A 50 -6.54 -7.93 28.84
N SER A 51 -5.26 -7.50 28.87
CA SER A 51 -4.70 -6.48 27.98
C SER A 51 -4.20 -7.03 26.63
N GLN A 52 -4.51 -8.28 26.27
CA GLN A 52 -4.13 -8.82 24.97
C GLN A 52 -4.98 -8.17 23.87
N GLY A 53 -4.38 -7.21 23.17
CA GLY A 53 -4.97 -6.57 22.01
C GLY A 53 -4.84 -7.38 20.73
N THR A 54 -5.26 -6.78 19.62
CA THR A 54 -5.12 -7.31 18.27
C THR A 54 -3.66 -7.41 17.86
N THR A 55 -3.26 -8.57 17.33
CA THR A 55 -1.94 -8.78 16.74
C THR A 55 -2.00 -8.39 15.26
N VAL A 56 -1.07 -7.55 14.81
CA VAL A 56 -0.99 -7.10 13.41
C VAL A 56 0.24 -7.71 12.74
N THR A 57 0.05 -8.37 11.60
CA THR A 57 1.15 -8.88 10.76
C THR A 57 1.17 -8.14 9.43
N SER A 58 2.32 -7.56 9.06
CA SER A 58 2.52 -6.88 7.77
C SER A 58 3.16 -7.81 6.75
N TYR A 59 2.71 -7.76 5.50
CA TYR A 59 3.19 -8.65 4.43
C TYR A 59 3.97 -7.89 3.36
N VAL A 60 3.30 -7.01 2.63
CA VAL A 60 3.87 -6.28 1.50
C VAL A 60 3.56 -4.80 1.67
N LYS A 61 4.55 -3.95 1.40
CA LYS A 61 4.45 -2.48 1.44
C LYS A 61 4.77 -1.92 0.07
N HIS A 62 3.83 -1.18 -0.51
CA HIS A 62 4.05 -0.30 -1.67
C HIS A 62 4.31 1.11 -1.16
N GLN A 63 5.27 1.83 -1.73
CA GLN A 63 5.61 3.19 -1.34
C GLN A 63 6.06 4.01 -2.54
N GLU A 64 5.66 5.27 -2.59
CA GLU A 64 5.98 6.17 -3.70
C GLU A 64 6.07 7.62 -3.22
N MET A 65 7.00 8.36 -3.84
CA MET A 65 7.09 9.82 -3.73
C MET A 65 6.14 10.43 -4.78
N CYS A 66 5.17 11.22 -4.33
CA CYS A 66 4.04 11.66 -5.14
C CYS A 66 3.86 13.19 -5.16
N LEU A 67 4.88 13.94 -4.76
CA LEU A 67 4.86 15.40 -4.84
C LEU A 67 4.59 15.86 -6.29
N HIS A 68 3.63 16.76 -6.46
CA HIS A 68 3.14 17.25 -7.76
C HIS A 68 2.58 16.17 -8.71
N THR A 69 2.36 14.95 -8.23
CA THR A 69 1.75 13.88 -9.04
C THR A 69 0.24 14.04 -9.03
N VAL A 70 -0.39 14.08 -10.22
CA VAL A 70 -1.85 14.19 -10.33
C VAL A 70 -2.53 12.85 -10.08
N ARG A 71 -1.98 11.77 -10.61
CA ARG A 71 -2.47 10.40 -10.43
C ARG A 71 -1.34 9.40 -10.36
N THR A 72 -1.55 8.36 -9.57
CA THR A 72 -0.67 7.19 -9.54
C THR A 72 -1.47 5.93 -9.22
N HIS A 73 -0.81 4.78 -9.28
CA HIS A 73 -1.37 3.48 -9.00
C HIS A 73 -0.50 2.69 -8.04
N MET A 74 -1.09 1.69 -7.40
CA MET A 74 -0.40 0.71 -6.58
C MET A 74 -0.77 -0.70 -7.05
N ASN A 75 0.17 -1.62 -6.87
CA ASN A 75 -0.08 -3.06 -6.98
C ASN A 75 0.51 -3.74 -5.74
N ILE A 76 -0.34 -4.41 -4.96
CA ILE A 76 0.07 -5.16 -3.76
C ILE A 76 -0.32 -6.63 -3.93
N PRO A 77 0.66 -7.53 -4.17
CA PRO A 77 0.40 -8.96 -4.26
C PRO A 77 0.02 -9.55 -2.91
N ILE A 78 -1.07 -10.32 -2.86
CA ILE A 78 -1.46 -11.09 -1.67
C ILE A 78 -0.67 -12.41 -1.67
N PRO A 79 0.17 -12.69 -0.65
CA PRO A 79 0.96 -13.91 -0.63
C PRO A 79 0.09 -15.18 -0.65
N LEU A 80 0.42 -16.14 -1.51
CA LEU A 80 -0.23 -17.46 -1.52
C LEU A 80 -0.04 -18.24 -0.21
N THR A 81 1.04 -17.94 0.53
CA THR A 81 1.41 -18.59 1.78
C THR A 81 0.72 -17.99 3.01
N ALA A 82 -0.03 -16.90 2.86
CA ALA A 82 -0.69 -16.26 3.98
C ALA A 82 -2.00 -16.97 4.38
N THR A 83 -2.44 -16.74 5.62
CA THR A 83 -3.71 -17.28 6.14
C THR A 83 -4.88 -16.41 5.67
N PRO A 84 -5.90 -16.96 5.00
CA PRO A 84 -7.05 -16.18 4.56
C PRO A 84 -7.86 -15.67 5.77
N GLY A 85 -8.81 -14.76 5.55
CA GLY A 85 -9.69 -14.28 6.61
C GLY A 85 -10.65 -15.38 7.08
N PHE A 86 -10.81 -15.52 8.39
CA PHE A 86 -11.73 -16.47 9.01
C PHE A 86 -12.19 -15.97 10.38
N ILE A 87 -13.29 -16.54 10.87
CA ILE A 87 -13.89 -16.19 12.16
C ILE A 87 -14.31 -17.49 12.85
N THR A 88 -13.93 -17.64 14.12
CA THR A 88 -14.41 -18.67 15.05
C THR A 88 -14.77 -18.00 16.38
N ASP A 89 -15.30 -18.79 17.32
CA ASP A 89 -15.60 -18.31 18.69
C ASP A 89 -14.34 -17.97 19.50
N ILE A 90 -13.16 -18.40 19.03
CA ILE A 90 -11.87 -18.23 19.71
C ILE A 90 -11.06 -17.10 19.06
N VAL A 91 -11.03 -17.04 17.73
CA VAL A 91 -10.15 -16.13 16.99
C VAL A 91 -10.81 -15.61 15.73
N CYS A 92 -10.59 -14.33 15.46
CA CYS A 92 -10.96 -13.66 14.24
C CYS A 92 -9.71 -13.15 13.54
N GLN A 93 -9.48 -13.59 12.30
CA GLN A 93 -8.43 -13.05 11.45
C GLN A 93 -9.04 -12.24 10.30
N ARG A 94 -8.69 -10.96 10.25
CA ARG A 94 -9.16 -9.99 9.24
C ARG A 94 -7.99 -9.43 8.46
N TRP A 95 -8.29 -8.75 7.37
CA TRP A 95 -7.31 -8.13 6.49
C TRP A 95 -7.63 -6.65 6.28
N ARG A 96 -6.59 -5.83 6.19
CA ARG A 96 -6.70 -4.41 5.88
C ARG A 96 -5.56 -3.93 4.99
N LEU A 97 -5.83 -2.86 4.26
CA LEU A 97 -4.80 -2.00 3.69
C LEU A 97 -4.55 -0.86 4.66
N HIS A 98 -3.32 -0.76 5.15
CA HIS A 98 -2.86 0.28 6.04
C HIS A 98 -2.14 1.36 5.23
N PHE A 99 -2.75 2.52 5.13
CA PHE A 99 -2.24 3.66 4.38
C PHE A 99 -1.56 4.63 5.33
N GLU A 100 -0.40 5.11 4.91
CA GLU A 100 0.31 6.22 5.55
C GLU A 100 0.56 7.30 4.49
N PHE A 101 0.11 8.52 4.74
CA PHE A 101 0.32 9.68 3.87
C PHE A 101 1.19 10.69 4.58
N VAL A 102 2.31 11.07 3.96
CA VAL A 102 3.14 12.19 4.40
C VAL A 102 2.70 13.41 3.60
N THR A 103 2.14 14.38 4.30
CA THR A 103 1.62 15.63 3.72
C THR A 103 2.43 16.81 4.19
N SER A 104 2.59 17.83 3.35
CA SER A 104 3.23 19.07 3.77
C SER A 104 2.22 20.00 4.40
N LEU A 105 2.64 20.66 5.48
CA LEU A 105 1.89 21.74 6.14
C LEU A 105 2.07 23.09 5.44
N ASN A 106 3.02 23.18 4.51
CA ASN A 106 3.33 24.38 3.75
C ASN A 106 3.03 24.15 2.26
N GLU A 107 2.70 25.22 1.54
CA GLU A 107 2.66 25.16 0.09
C GLU A 107 4.06 24.90 -0.46
N ILE A 108 4.15 23.98 -1.42
CA ILE A 108 5.40 23.67 -2.12
C ILE A 108 5.22 24.19 -3.54
N ASN A 109 5.99 25.19 -3.90
CA ASN A 109 5.96 25.74 -5.25
C ASN A 109 6.46 24.68 -6.24
N GLY A 110 5.70 24.47 -7.31
CA GLY A 110 6.07 23.56 -8.38
C GLY A 110 7.05 24.18 -9.39
N PRO A 111 7.36 23.45 -10.47
CA PRO A 111 8.16 23.95 -11.57
C PRO A 111 7.56 25.21 -12.24
N GLU A 112 6.25 25.44 -12.12
CA GLU A 112 5.59 26.63 -12.65
C GLU A 112 6.05 27.95 -12.01
N SER A 113 6.65 27.92 -10.82
CA SER A 113 7.12 29.13 -10.14
C SER A 113 8.50 29.60 -10.61
N LEU A 114 9.14 28.90 -11.55
CA LEU A 114 10.47 29.25 -12.04
C LEU A 114 10.40 30.48 -12.98
N PRO A 115 11.33 31.46 -12.86
CA PRO A 115 11.39 32.62 -13.76
C PRO A 115 11.52 32.20 -15.23
N LEU A 116 10.87 32.97 -16.13
CA LEU A 116 10.78 32.61 -17.55
C LEU A 116 12.10 32.79 -18.33
N ASP A 117 13.04 33.59 -17.83
CA ASP A 117 14.18 34.14 -18.60
C ASP A 117 15.50 33.33 -18.55
N THR A 118 15.51 32.09 -18.05
CA THR A 118 16.74 31.28 -17.93
C THR A 118 16.70 30.02 -18.79
N ASP A 119 17.76 29.78 -19.58
CA ASP A 119 17.89 28.66 -20.54
C ASP A 119 17.96 27.26 -19.87
N GLU A 120 18.27 27.18 -18.58
CA GLU A 120 18.34 25.93 -17.82
C GLU A 120 17.37 25.95 -16.63
N ARG A 121 16.16 25.41 -16.82
CA ARG A 121 15.14 25.29 -15.77
C ARG A 121 15.23 23.94 -15.08
N GLN A 122 15.81 23.89 -13.89
CA GLN A 122 15.73 22.72 -13.02
C GLN A 122 15.02 23.10 -11.73
N TRP A 123 13.83 22.55 -11.51
CA TRP A 123 13.16 22.66 -10.21
C TRP A 123 13.92 21.85 -9.18
N GLN A 124 14.19 22.45 -8.02
CA GLN A 124 14.73 21.78 -6.86
C GLN A 124 13.72 21.88 -5.73
N GLY A 125 13.39 20.73 -5.15
CA GLY A 125 12.57 20.68 -3.94
C GLY A 125 13.29 21.34 -2.76
N PRO A 126 12.53 21.79 -1.75
CA PRO A 126 13.12 22.37 -0.55
C PRO A 126 13.99 21.33 0.18
N SER A 127 15.08 21.79 0.80
CA SER A 127 15.99 20.93 1.57
C SER A 127 15.38 20.41 2.86
N THR A 128 14.38 21.11 3.39
CA THR A 128 13.61 20.73 4.57
C THR A 128 12.13 20.95 4.31
N LEU A 129 11.30 20.07 4.86
CA LEU A 129 9.87 20.15 4.70
C LEU A 129 9.18 19.89 6.03
N ASN A 130 8.26 20.79 6.38
CA ASN A 130 7.39 20.57 7.52
C ASN A 130 6.26 19.63 7.11
N VAL A 131 6.22 18.44 7.71
CA VAL A 131 5.32 17.36 7.31
C VAL A 131 4.50 16.83 8.48
N GLU A 132 3.33 16.30 8.13
CA GLU A 132 2.48 15.51 9.02
C GLU A 132 2.15 14.17 8.36
N THR A 133 2.09 13.12 9.19
CA THR A 133 1.69 11.78 8.74
C THR A 133 0.24 11.52 9.11
N MET A 134 -0.58 11.22 8.10
CA MET A 134 -1.95 10.75 8.27
C MET A 134 -2.03 9.25 8.04
N VAL A 135 -2.83 8.56 8.85
CA VAL A 135 -3.06 7.12 8.75
C VAL A 135 -4.50 6.85 8.37
N TRP A 136 -4.71 5.89 7.46
CA TRP A 136 -6.03 5.40 7.11
C TRP A 136 -6.01 3.88 6.96
N ASP A 137 -6.99 3.19 7.56
CA ASP A 137 -7.14 1.75 7.43
C ASP A 137 -8.38 1.42 6.61
N LEU A 138 -8.21 0.63 5.54
CA LEU A 138 -9.31 0.12 4.72
C LEU A 138 -9.45 -1.40 4.89
N PRO A 139 -10.54 -1.88 5.52
CA PRO A 139 -10.81 -3.30 5.61
C PRO A 139 -11.03 -3.93 4.23
N ILE A 140 -10.46 -5.12 4.02
CA ILE A 140 -10.68 -5.95 2.83
C ILE A 140 -11.00 -7.39 3.24
N LYS A 141 -11.54 -8.19 2.31
CA LYS A 141 -11.75 -9.63 2.50
C LYS A 141 -10.72 -10.40 1.67
N VAL A 142 -10.05 -11.36 2.30
CA VAL A 142 -9.13 -12.28 1.62
C VAL A 142 -9.62 -13.70 1.85
N PHE A 143 -9.89 -14.41 0.76
CA PHE A 143 -10.43 -15.77 0.75
C PHE A 143 -9.35 -16.79 0.36
N PRO A 144 -9.54 -18.07 0.72
CA PRO A 144 -8.69 -19.14 0.23
C PRO A 144 -8.68 -19.19 -1.31
N THR A 145 -7.54 -19.56 -1.88
CA THR A 145 -7.43 -19.90 -3.30
C THR A 145 -7.64 -21.40 -3.51
N ASN A 146 -8.20 -21.78 -4.67
CA ASN A 146 -8.32 -23.18 -5.03
C ASN A 146 -6.91 -23.78 -5.27
N PRO A 147 -6.57 -24.93 -4.64
CA PRO A 147 -5.23 -25.55 -4.73
C PRO A 147 -4.71 -25.77 -6.15
N ILE A 148 -5.60 -26.02 -7.12
CA ILE A 148 -5.21 -26.18 -8.52
C ILE A 148 -4.53 -24.91 -9.04
N HIS A 149 -5.09 -23.74 -8.73
CA HIS A 149 -4.54 -22.45 -9.15
C HIS A 149 -3.25 -22.10 -8.39
N ALA A 150 -3.12 -22.50 -7.13
CA ALA A 150 -1.89 -22.31 -6.36
C ALA A 150 -0.72 -23.11 -6.94
N SER A 151 -0.98 -24.34 -7.43
CA SER A 151 0.06 -25.21 -8.00
C SER A 151 0.62 -24.71 -9.34
N SER A 152 -0.14 -23.89 -10.09
CA SER A 152 0.27 -23.39 -11.41
C SER A 152 1.38 -22.33 -11.34
N VAL A 153 1.50 -21.60 -10.21
CA VAL A 153 2.50 -20.53 -10.02
C VAL A 153 3.90 -21.11 -9.81
N THR A 154 4.01 -22.29 -9.19
CA THR A 154 5.29 -22.94 -8.87
C THR A 154 6.00 -23.56 -10.10
N LEU A 155 5.32 -23.67 -11.24
CA LEU A 155 5.84 -24.33 -12.44
C LEU A 155 6.55 -23.40 -13.44
N MET A 156 6.51 -22.07 -13.23
CA MET A 156 7.25 -21.13 -14.08
C MET A 156 8.75 -21.16 -13.74
N LYS A 157 9.54 -21.91 -14.50
CA LYS A 157 11.01 -21.81 -14.47
C LYS A 157 11.43 -20.45 -15.00
N THR A 158 11.93 -19.58 -14.12
CA THR A 158 12.53 -18.31 -14.53
C THR A 158 13.92 -18.57 -15.10
N SER A 159 14.06 -18.47 -16.42
CA SER A 159 15.36 -18.48 -17.10
C SER A 159 15.84 -17.04 -17.26
N ALA A 160 16.85 -16.63 -16.50
CA ALA A 160 17.53 -15.35 -16.69
C ALA A 160 18.86 -15.58 -17.42
N SER A 161 19.08 -14.89 -18.53
CA SER A 161 20.35 -14.89 -19.27
C SER A 161 20.79 -13.45 -19.53
N ILE A 162 22.04 -13.14 -19.22
CA ILE A 162 22.67 -11.85 -19.55
C ILE A 162 23.56 -12.09 -20.77
N HIS A 163 23.26 -11.43 -21.89
CA HIS A 163 24.16 -11.38 -23.04
C HIS A 163 25.05 -10.14 -22.92
N LEU A 164 26.34 -10.37 -22.72
CA LEU A 164 27.38 -9.34 -22.86
C LEU A 164 27.89 -9.38 -24.30
N THR A 165 27.67 -8.31 -25.05
CA THR A 165 28.32 -8.09 -26.34
C THR A 165 29.70 -7.50 -26.08
N ASN A 166 30.76 -8.21 -26.51
CA ASN A 166 32.13 -7.70 -26.58
C ASN A 166 32.28 -6.65 -27.67
#